data_AF-A0A9P7UZS4-F1
#
_entry.id   AF-A0A9P7UZS4-F1
#
_cell.length_a   1.000
_cell.length_b   1.000
_cell.length_c   1.000
_cell.angle_alpha   90.00
_cell.angle_beta   90.00
_cell.angle_gamma   90.00
#
_symmetry.space_group_name_H-M   'P 1'
#
loop_
_entity.id
_entity.type
_entity.pdbx_description
1 polymer ?
#
loop_
_entity_poly.entity_id
_entity_poly.type
_entity_poly.pdbx_seq_one_letter_code
_entity_poly.pdbx_strand_id
1 'polypeptide(L)'
;MTIKAIVFEVNWTVWSGKLDPAKWGKGRSASKKLEDNLELDVSDKQLIRDVSNYSLEIRLFQDIPKIIHDIKKRRIPLGFVSKDSPRAMCDRALYLFEYPDENHKDRTINSAVDYNETGNGDFISIFNNVKDWAFAQGQEILFFDYHEESLKVNRELGVCVEIVSDHTGVTWDIYNRALEKYGQGGGGGSGKGPDKPYYGQPKLGKLLGEGKFSKVYEAAGGSDAVIKVLKNWTTEQRRRLLEIYAVVKSGRPFDPGNNQQDQYLLMIALELRNLNMIKELKDPKPEDFSGWFKMKKIEGTPVWRHHLYKKHPFGVEFQEFIAACMHLAMDAIEHVVKTYGVEHCDAHVKNVVFDFDGDKPVRARLLDWGIAVKMHWDGSRYIRGDDFQLIVPQYQDSKPGLKYTPDEFRRYWVGWMVKTKYTAFWMRNANAITQKDGQEFLKDLDWWYHRH
;
A
#
# COMPACT_ATOMS: atom_id res chain seq x y z
N MET A 1 13.49 4.81 10.63
CA MET A 1 13.92 6.15 10.19
C MET A 1 13.84 6.15 8.69
N THR A 2 13.09 7.07 8.10
CA THR A 2 12.82 7.11 6.66
C THR A 2 13.63 8.24 6.05
N ILE A 3 14.35 7.95 4.97
CA ILE A 3 15.02 9.01 4.20
C ILE A 3 13.96 9.91 3.58
N LYS A 4 14.01 11.21 3.94
CA LYS A 4 13.12 12.26 3.47
C LYS A 4 13.75 13.10 2.36
N ALA A 5 15.06 13.07 2.18
CA ALA A 5 15.74 13.70 1.06
C ALA A 5 16.98 12.92 0.66
N ILE A 6 17.28 12.89 -0.65
CA ILE A 6 18.52 12.33 -1.17
C ILE A 6 19.25 13.43 -1.90
N VAL A 7 20.53 13.60 -1.55
CA VAL A 7 21.40 14.65 -2.06
C VAL A 7 22.64 14.02 -2.68
N PHE A 8 23.07 14.55 -3.81
CA PHE A 8 24.30 14.14 -4.48
C PHE A 8 25.27 15.30 -4.58
N GLU A 9 26.53 15.09 -4.24
CA GLU A 9 27.60 15.88 -4.83
C GLU A 9 27.62 15.53 -6.33
N VAL A 10 27.93 16.48 -7.21
CA VAL A 10 27.84 16.26 -8.65
C VAL A 10 29.12 15.72 -9.29
N ASN A 11 30.28 16.27 -8.94
CA ASN A 11 31.58 15.90 -9.50
C ASN A 11 32.06 14.55 -8.98
N TRP A 12 32.48 13.67 -9.87
CA TRP A 12 32.93 12.30 -9.55
C TRP A 12 31.90 11.40 -8.84
N THR A 13 30.68 11.90 -8.62
CA THR A 13 29.59 11.17 -7.96
C THR A 13 28.42 10.94 -8.92
N VAL A 14 28.02 11.96 -9.67
CA VAL A 14 26.94 11.92 -10.68
C VAL A 14 27.51 11.82 -12.08
N TRP A 15 28.61 12.52 -12.34
CA TRP A 15 29.40 12.39 -13.57
C TRP A 15 30.88 12.28 -13.23
N SER A 16 31.68 11.75 -14.16
CA SER A 16 33.14 11.77 -14.05
C SER A 16 33.66 13.19 -14.26
N GLY A 17 34.77 13.53 -13.60
CA GLY A 17 35.42 14.82 -13.80
C GLY A 17 34.87 15.94 -12.92
N LYS A 18 35.49 17.11 -13.09
CA LYS A 18 35.16 18.34 -12.36
C LYS A 18 34.96 19.49 -13.34
N LEU A 19 33.86 20.23 -13.18
CA LEU A 19 33.61 21.48 -13.90
C LEU A 19 34.43 22.61 -13.26
N ASP A 20 35.73 22.63 -13.56
CA ASP A 20 36.71 23.57 -13.01
C ASP A 20 36.71 24.89 -13.80
N PRO A 21 36.28 26.01 -13.20
CA PRO A 21 36.21 27.30 -13.90
C PRO A 21 37.56 27.87 -14.32
N ALA A 22 38.67 27.36 -13.77
CA ALA A 22 40.00 27.73 -14.20
C ALA A 22 40.42 27.04 -15.51
N LYS A 23 39.77 25.94 -15.89
CA LYS A 23 40.12 25.14 -17.07
C LYS A 23 39.07 25.25 -18.18
N TRP A 24 37.80 25.14 -17.80
CA TRP A 24 36.67 25.19 -18.74
C TRP A 24 36.48 26.61 -19.28
N GLY A 25 36.05 26.73 -20.54
CA GLY A 25 35.80 27.99 -21.24
C GLY A 25 37.05 28.88 -21.36
N LYS A 26 38.25 28.29 -21.48
CA LYS A 26 39.52 29.02 -21.63
C LYS A 26 40.18 28.84 -22.99
N GLY A 27 39.61 28.03 -23.87
CA GLY A 27 40.14 27.83 -25.22
C GLY A 27 39.89 29.03 -26.15
N ARG A 28 40.47 28.96 -27.35
CA ARG A 28 40.46 30.06 -28.34
C ARG A 28 39.04 30.45 -28.80
N SER A 29 38.08 29.53 -28.73
CA SER A 29 36.68 29.70 -29.14
C SER A 29 35.71 29.83 -27.96
N ALA A 30 36.21 30.10 -26.75
CA ALA A 30 35.36 30.12 -25.58
C ALA A 30 34.33 31.27 -25.61
N SER A 31 33.09 30.93 -25.29
CA SER A 31 32.00 31.87 -24.98
C SER A 31 32.32 32.67 -23.72
N LYS A 32 31.82 33.93 -23.67
CA LYS A 32 32.03 34.83 -22.53
C LYS A 32 31.44 34.28 -21.22
N LYS A 33 30.27 33.64 -21.31
CA LYS A 33 29.65 32.93 -20.20
C LYS A 33 30.21 31.52 -20.15
N LEU A 34 30.59 31.08 -18.97
CA LEU A 34 31.33 29.85 -18.78
C LEU A 34 30.47 28.63 -19.13
N GLU A 35 29.22 28.63 -18.68
CA GLU A 35 28.22 27.58 -18.91
C GLU A 35 27.85 27.40 -20.39
N ASP A 36 27.92 28.46 -21.19
CA ASP A 36 27.66 28.40 -22.64
C ASP A 36 28.73 27.60 -23.42
N ASN A 37 29.82 27.21 -22.75
CA ASN A 37 30.86 26.36 -23.33
C ASN A 37 30.59 24.86 -23.17
N LEU A 38 29.53 24.47 -22.44
CA LEU A 38 29.15 23.06 -22.28
C LEU A 38 28.28 22.61 -23.46
N GLU A 39 28.74 21.62 -24.21
CA GLU A 39 27.96 20.97 -25.26
C GLU A 39 27.83 19.46 -25.02
N LEU A 40 26.63 18.92 -25.30
CA LEU A 40 26.39 17.48 -25.31
C LEU A 40 27.00 16.89 -26.59
N ASP A 41 27.72 15.78 -26.46
CA ASP A 41 28.28 15.10 -27.64
C ASP A 41 27.16 14.48 -28.49
N VAL A 42 27.23 14.70 -29.80
CA VAL A 42 26.22 14.23 -30.75
C VAL A 42 26.16 12.71 -30.87
N SER A 43 27.26 12.02 -30.57
CA SER A 43 27.38 10.57 -30.65
C SER A 43 27.10 9.87 -29.33
N ASP A 44 27.12 10.62 -28.23
CA ASP A 44 27.04 10.06 -26.87
C ASP A 44 26.29 11.01 -25.92
N LYS A 45 25.02 10.67 -25.66
CA LYS A 45 24.15 11.44 -24.76
C LYS A 45 24.59 11.45 -23.30
N GLN A 46 25.62 10.67 -22.93
CA GLN A 46 26.19 10.68 -21.59
C GLN A 46 27.46 11.53 -21.51
N LEU A 47 27.92 12.14 -22.60
CA LEU A 47 29.15 12.91 -22.64
C LEU A 47 28.86 14.40 -22.86
N ILE A 48 29.37 15.24 -21.96
CA ILE A 48 29.44 16.69 -22.16
C ILE A 48 30.90 17.08 -22.29
N ARG A 49 31.19 17.95 -23.25
CA ARG A 49 32.56 18.45 -23.53
C ARG A 49 32.58 19.96 -23.66
N ASP A 50 33.78 20.52 -23.54
CA ASP A 50 34.00 21.95 -23.71
C ASP A 50 34.15 22.31 -25.19
N VAL A 51 33.30 23.20 -25.71
CA VAL A 51 33.34 23.69 -27.11
C VAL A 51 34.69 24.32 -27.51
N SER A 52 35.44 24.81 -26.52
CA SER A 52 36.73 25.47 -26.69
C SER A 52 37.92 24.55 -26.46
N ASN A 53 37.70 23.38 -25.85
CA ASN A 53 38.71 22.35 -25.63
C ASN A 53 38.08 20.96 -25.42
N TYR A 54 37.92 20.17 -26.49
CA TYR A 54 37.31 18.83 -26.42
C TYR A 54 38.07 17.79 -25.60
N SER A 55 39.27 18.08 -25.08
CA SER A 55 39.93 17.21 -24.09
C SER A 55 39.35 17.36 -22.68
N LEU A 56 38.56 18.41 -22.44
CA LEU A 56 37.81 18.60 -21.20
C LEU A 56 36.41 18.02 -21.39
N GLU A 57 36.16 16.93 -20.68
CA GLU A 57 34.88 16.22 -20.74
C GLU A 57 34.42 15.78 -19.35
N ILE A 58 33.10 15.64 -19.21
CA ILE A 58 32.45 14.95 -18.11
C ILE A 58 31.48 13.91 -18.68
N ARG A 59 31.38 12.77 -18.01
CA ARG A 59 30.52 11.67 -18.44
C ARG A 59 29.55 11.28 -17.34
N LEU A 60 28.26 11.30 -17.65
CA LEU A 60 27.22 10.85 -16.72
C LEU A 60 27.44 9.38 -16.39
N PHE A 61 27.45 9.03 -15.11
CA PHE A 61 27.55 7.61 -14.72
C PHE A 61 26.29 6.85 -15.13
N GLN A 62 26.50 5.62 -15.61
CA GLN A 62 25.48 4.83 -16.32
C GLN A 62 24.17 4.64 -15.56
N ASP A 63 24.24 4.49 -14.22
CA ASP A 63 23.07 4.19 -13.39
C ASP A 63 22.30 5.43 -12.91
N ILE A 64 22.84 6.64 -13.09
CA ILE A 64 22.20 7.87 -12.58
C ILE A 64 20.78 8.07 -13.12
N PRO A 65 20.49 7.91 -14.43
CA PRO A 65 19.12 8.05 -14.93
C PRO A 65 18.12 7.11 -14.25
N LYS A 66 18.55 5.86 -14.00
CA LYS A 66 17.76 4.84 -13.32
C LYS A 66 17.54 5.16 -11.85
N ILE A 67 18.57 5.69 -11.17
CA ILE A 67 18.49 6.13 -9.78
C ILE A 67 17.50 7.29 -9.63
N ILE A 68 17.62 8.33 -10.47
CA ILE A 68 16.71 9.49 -10.45
C ILE A 68 15.26 9.05 -10.68
N HIS A 69 15.02 8.16 -11.64
CA HIS A 69 13.70 7.59 -11.89
C HIS A 69 13.11 6.93 -10.63
N ASP A 70 13.89 6.11 -9.91
CA ASP A 70 13.45 5.47 -8.67
C ASP A 70 13.15 6.48 -7.56
N ILE A 71 14.00 7.51 -7.41
CA ILE A 71 13.80 8.59 -6.42
C ILE A 71 12.48 9.32 -6.67
N LYS A 72 12.19 9.72 -7.91
CA LYS A 72 10.93 10.41 -8.26
C LYS A 72 9.71 9.51 -8.08
N LYS A 73 9.80 8.24 -8.52
CA LYS A 73 8.75 7.24 -8.31
C LYS A 73 8.41 7.03 -6.83
N ARG A 74 9.42 7.10 -5.95
CA ARG A 74 9.26 7.04 -4.48
C ARG A 74 8.79 8.35 -3.86
N ARG A 75 8.71 9.43 -4.65
CA ARG A 75 8.39 10.80 -4.22
C ARG A 75 9.32 11.30 -3.11
N ILE A 76 10.60 10.94 -3.19
CA ILE A 76 11.62 11.45 -2.29
C ILE A 76 12.21 12.73 -2.90
N PRO A 77 12.22 13.86 -2.18
CA PRO A 77 12.92 15.07 -2.58
C PRO A 77 14.37 14.80 -3.01
N LEU A 78 14.75 15.30 -4.19
CA LEU A 78 16.08 15.15 -4.79
C LEU A 78 16.85 16.47 -4.79
N GLY A 79 18.04 16.46 -4.20
CA GLY A 79 18.98 17.59 -4.21
C GLY A 79 20.28 17.30 -4.96
N PHE A 80 20.85 18.32 -5.59
CA PHE A 80 22.23 18.32 -6.07
C PHE A 80 23.00 19.47 -5.43
N VAL A 81 24.23 19.16 -5.01
CA VAL A 81 25.14 20.13 -4.40
C VAL A 81 26.51 20.07 -5.06
N SER A 82 27.25 21.18 -5.02
CA SER A 82 28.66 21.17 -5.37
C SER A 82 29.39 22.26 -4.61
N LYS A 83 30.49 21.87 -3.96
CA LYS A 83 31.37 22.78 -3.22
C LYS A 83 32.31 23.54 -4.15
N ASP A 84 32.74 22.91 -5.22
CA ASP A 84 33.89 23.38 -6.00
C ASP A 84 33.57 23.84 -7.43
N SER A 85 32.35 23.59 -7.91
CA SER A 85 31.95 23.96 -9.27
C SER A 85 30.94 25.11 -9.26
N PRO A 86 31.04 26.06 -10.21
CA PRO A 86 30.10 27.17 -10.30
C PRO A 86 28.68 26.68 -10.60
N ARG A 87 27.71 27.27 -9.90
CA ARG A 87 26.27 26.99 -10.07
C ARG A 87 25.82 26.91 -11.52
N ALA A 88 26.09 27.96 -12.28
CA ALA A 88 25.61 28.07 -13.66
C ALA A 88 26.11 26.91 -14.54
N MET A 89 27.32 26.40 -14.29
CA MET A 89 27.85 25.25 -15.02
C MET A 89 27.15 23.96 -14.62
N CYS A 90 26.95 23.71 -13.32
CA CYS A 90 26.24 22.54 -12.83
C CYS A 90 24.79 22.52 -13.35
N ASP A 91 24.09 23.65 -13.28
CA ASP A 91 22.71 23.82 -13.78
C ASP A 91 22.63 23.51 -15.27
N ARG A 92 23.62 23.98 -16.04
CA ARG A 92 23.70 23.72 -17.48
C ARG A 92 24.00 22.26 -17.79
N ALA A 93 24.91 21.61 -17.06
CA ALA A 93 25.19 20.19 -17.22
C ALA A 93 23.96 19.32 -16.90
N LEU A 94 23.28 19.59 -15.78
CA LEU A 94 22.03 18.91 -15.38
C LEU A 94 20.87 19.17 -16.37
N TYR A 95 20.90 20.30 -17.08
CA TYR A 95 19.94 20.59 -18.16
C TYR A 95 20.23 19.77 -19.42
N LEU A 96 21.50 19.53 -19.76
CA LEU A 96 21.91 18.79 -20.96
C LEU A 96 21.74 17.28 -20.80
N PHE A 97 21.97 16.74 -19.60
CA PHE A 97 21.73 15.32 -19.32
C PHE A 97 20.24 15.00 -19.14
N GLU A 98 19.84 13.81 -19.58
CA GLU A 98 18.45 13.34 -19.58
C GLU A 98 18.26 12.09 -18.71
N TYR A 99 17.04 11.87 -18.24
CA TYR A 99 16.56 10.65 -17.58
C TYR A 99 15.14 10.29 -18.02
N PRO A 100 14.75 9.00 -17.98
CA PRO A 100 13.38 8.60 -18.28
C PRO A 100 12.44 8.89 -17.09
N ASP A 101 11.39 9.68 -17.31
CA ASP A 101 10.37 9.98 -16.30
C ASP A 101 9.45 8.77 -15.99
N GLU A 102 8.46 8.95 -15.10
CA GLU A 102 7.51 7.89 -14.70
C GLU A 102 6.70 7.31 -15.88
N ASN A 103 6.59 8.05 -16.99
CA ASN A 103 5.91 7.63 -18.22
C ASN A 103 6.91 7.14 -19.28
N HIS A 104 8.18 6.92 -18.91
CA HIS A 104 9.26 6.54 -19.80
C HIS A 104 9.56 7.58 -20.90
N LYS A 105 9.30 8.85 -20.64
CA LYS A 105 9.67 9.95 -21.54
C LYS A 105 10.97 10.59 -21.06
N ASP A 106 11.90 10.83 -21.99
CA ASP A 106 13.15 11.55 -21.68
C ASP A 106 12.85 12.98 -21.21
N ARG A 107 13.41 13.32 -20.05
CA ARG A 107 13.35 14.65 -19.42
C ARG A 107 14.75 15.05 -18.99
N THR A 108 15.01 16.35 -18.94
CA THR A 108 16.28 16.86 -18.41
C THR A 108 16.38 16.52 -16.91
N ILE A 109 17.58 16.18 -16.43
CA ILE A 109 17.79 15.88 -15.00
C ILE A 109 17.38 17.09 -14.15
N ASN A 110 17.68 18.31 -14.59
CA ASN A 110 17.29 19.54 -13.90
C ASN A 110 15.78 19.61 -13.58
N SER A 111 14.92 19.05 -14.44
CA SER A 111 13.47 19.03 -14.18
C SER A 111 13.05 18.11 -13.01
N ALA A 112 13.91 17.19 -12.58
CA ALA A 112 13.68 16.31 -11.44
C ALA A 112 14.11 16.93 -10.11
N VAL A 113 14.92 17.98 -10.15
CA VAL A 113 15.63 18.55 -9.00
C VAL A 113 14.68 19.39 -8.17
N ASP A 114 14.54 19.02 -6.90
CA ASP A 114 13.70 19.74 -5.94
C ASP A 114 14.54 20.78 -5.14
N TYR A 115 15.86 20.57 -5.06
CA TYR A 115 16.83 21.50 -4.46
C TYR A 115 18.14 21.56 -5.22
N ASN A 116 18.63 22.78 -5.45
CA ASN A 116 19.92 22.98 -6.09
C ASN A 116 20.67 24.11 -5.41
N GLU A 117 21.69 23.73 -4.64
CA GLU A 117 22.64 24.65 -4.03
C GLU A 117 24.05 24.25 -4.46
N THR A 118 24.52 24.91 -5.50
CA THR A 118 25.83 24.73 -6.10
C THR A 118 26.60 26.05 -5.96
N GLY A 119 27.85 26.00 -5.49
CA GLY A 119 28.68 27.19 -5.26
C GLY A 119 29.57 27.09 -4.02
N ASN A 120 30.63 27.91 -4.01
CA ASN A 120 31.73 27.89 -3.04
C ASN A 120 31.25 28.13 -1.59
N GLY A 121 30.90 27.07 -0.90
CA GLY A 121 30.59 27.03 0.53
C GLY A 121 31.09 25.73 1.15
N ASP A 122 31.33 25.72 2.45
CA ASP A 122 31.64 24.47 3.13
C ASP A 122 30.38 23.59 3.24
N PHE A 123 30.54 22.27 3.29
CA PHE A 123 29.41 21.35 3.33
C PHE A 123 28.51 21.51 4.57
N ILE A 124 29.01 22.04 5.69
CA ILE A 124 28.15 22.26 6.88
C ILE A 124 27.14 23.36 6.59
N SER A 125 27.59 24.46 6.00
CA SER A 125 26.72 25.57 5.59
C SER A 125 25.66 25.09 4.58
N ILE A 126 26.08 24.35 3.54
CA ILE A 126 25.17 23.78 2.53
C ILE A 126 24.12 22.88 3.19
N PHE A 127 24.54 21.94 4.05
CA PHE A 127 23.60 20.99 4.64
C PHE A 127 22.69 21.58 5.72
N ASN A 128 23.02 22.73 6.31
CA ASN A 128 22.05 23.48 7.11
C ASN A 128 20.89 23.99 6.23
N ASN A 129 21.19 24.54 5.05
CA ASN A 129 20.17 25.00 4.11
C ASN A 129 19.35 23.83 3.54
N VAL A 130 19.99 22.69 3.25
CA VAL A 130 19.31 21.46 2.82
C VAL A 130 18.33 20.96 3.89
N LYS A 131 18.70 20.98 5.17
CA LYS A 131 17.81 20.54 6.27
C LYS A 131 16.55 21.40 6.36
N ASP A 132 16.71 22.71 6.25
CA ASP A 132 15.60 23.66 6.26
C ASP A 132 14.69 23.46 5.04
N TRP A 133 15.27 23.32 3.85
CA TRP A 133 14.54 23.06 2.62
C TRP A 133 13.78 21.72 2.67
N ALA A 134 14.43 20.64 3.08
CA ALA A 134 13.85 19.30 3.12
C ALA A 134 12.87 19.10 4.27
N PHE A 135 12.80 20.06 5.21
CA PHE A 135 12.09 19.93 6.48
C PHE A 135 12.44 18.61 7.19
N ALA A 136 13.74 18.30 7.21
CA ALA A 136 14.28 17.00 7.59
C ALA A 136 15.43 17.15 8.61
N GLN A 137 15.51 16.22 9.55
CA GLN A 137 16.69 16.10 10.41
C GLN A 137 17.84 15.45 9.63
N GLY A 138 19.09 15.66 10.05
CA GLY A 138 20.25 15.20 9.26
C GLY A 138 20.19 13.71 8.94
N GLN A 139 19.83 12.89 9.92
CA GLN A 139 19.72 11.44 9.78
C GLN A 139 18.55 10.97 8.89
N GLU A 140 17.71 11.89 8.43
CA GLU A 140 16.67 11.67 7.43
C GLU A 140 17.15 12.09 6.01
N ILE A 141 18.40 12.54 5.87
CA ILE A 141 19.00 12.97 4.61
C ILE A 141 20.12 12.00 4.25
N LEU A 142 20.06 11.43 3.05
CA LEU A 142 21.12 10.59 2.49
C LEU A 142 21.94 11.41 1.50
N PHE A 143 23.23 11.54 1.76
CA PHE A 143 24.19 12.26 0.93
C PHE A 143 25.19 11.29 0.31
N PHE A 144 25.34 11.35 -1.01
CA PHE A 144 26.40 10.66 -1.74
C PHE A 144 27.49 11.64 -2.16
N ASP A 145 28.73 11.29 -1.91
CA ASP A 145 29.91 12.08 -2.27
C ASP A 145 31.11 11.14 -2.48
N TYR A 146 32.13 11.56 -3.22
CA TYR A 146 33.39 10.85 -3.32
C TYR A 146 34.45 11.35 -2.31
N HIS A 147 34.27 12.56 -1.75
CA HIS A 147 35.22 13.12 -0.81
C HIS A 147 34.99 12.67 0.64
N GLU A 148 36.02 12.10 1.28
CA GLU A 148 35.95 11.74 2.71
C GLU A 148 35.72 12.93 3.65
N GLU A 149 36.03 14.17 3.21
CA GLU A 149 35.76 15.37 4.00
C GLU A 149 34.27 15.54 4.34
N SER A 150 33.39 15.00 3.49
CA SER A 150 31.94 15.01 3.66
C SER A 150 31.47 14.17 4.85
N LEU A 151 32.30 13.27 5.38
CA LEU A 151 32.04 12.60 6.66
C LEU A 151 31.96 13.59 7.83
N LYS A 152 32.50 14.81 7.69
CA LYS A 152 32.30 15.88 8.66
C LYS A 152 30.82 16.28 8.81
N VAL A 153 30.06 16.26 7.71
CA VAL A 153 28.60 16.54 7.71
C VAL A 153 27.84 15.51 8.52
N ASN A 154 28.24 14.23 8.44
CA ASN A 154 27.69 13.18 9.29
C ASN A 154 27.97 13.47 10.76
N ARG A 155 29.23 13.73 11.11
CA ARG A 155 29.65 13.99 12.51
C ARG A 155 28.96 15.20 13.14
N GLU A 156 28.77 16.28 12.38
CA GLU A 156 28.29 17.55 12.92
C GLU A 156 26.77 17.73 12.78
N LEU A 157 26.17 17.25 11.69
CA LEU A 157 24.76 17.49 11.38
C LEU A 157 23.90 16.22 11.42
N GLY A 158 24.53 15.04 11.56
CA GLY A 158 23.85 13.74 11.60
C GLY A 158 23.47 13.18 10.23
N VAL A 159 23.93 13.79 9.13
CA VAL A 159 23.61 13.37 7.76
C VAL A 159 24.15 11.98 7.46
N CYS A 160 23.33 11.12 6.84
CA CYS A 160 23.78 9.82 6.39
C CYS A 160 24.65 9.99 5.13
N VAL A 161 25.96 9.79 5.25
CA VAL A 161 26.91 9.98 4.15
C VAL A 161 27.37 8.63 3.61
N GLU A 162 27.26 8.42 2.29
CA GLU A 162 27.84 7.28 1.60
C GLU A 162 28.96 7.76 0.67
N ILE A 163 30.18 7.31 0.96
CA ILE A 163 31.34 7.63 0.13
C ILE A 163 31.39 6.69 -1.08
N VAL A 164 31.53 7.26 -2.28
CA VAL A 164 31.61 6.54 -3.55
C VAL A 164 33.01 6.60 -4.16
N SER A 165 33.26 5.74 -5.14
CA SER A 165 34.49 5.78 -5.93
C SER A 165 34.35 6.79 -7.06
N ASP A 166 35.39 7.61 -7.27
CA ASP A 166 35.51 8.55 -8.39
C ASP A 166 35.55 7.87 -9.77
N HIS A 167 35.88 6.58 -9.82
CA HIS A 167 35.90 5.80 -11.06
C HIS A 167 34.51 5.34 -11.50
N THR A 168 33.60 5.12 -10.56
CA THR A 168 32.27 4.54 -10.83
C THR A 168 31.11 5.46 -10.48
N GLY A 169 31.36 6.49 -9.68
CA GLY A 169 30.35 7.30 -9.02
C GLY A 169 29.35 6.46 -8.25
N VAL A 170 28.11 6.96 -8.17
CA VAL A 170 27.00 6.22 -7.58
C VAL A 170 26.47 5.20 -8.60
N THR A 171 26.61 3.92 -8.26
CA THR A 171 25.97 2.81 -8.99
C THR A 171 24.63 2.45 -8.36
N TRP A 172 23.80 1.71 -9.11
CA TRP A 172 22.51 1.21 -8.63
C TRP A 172 22.67 0.37 -7.35
N ASP A 173 23.74 -0.43 -7.28
CA ASP A 173 24.03 -1.27 -6.11
C ASP A 173 24.44 -0.43 -4.90
N ILE A 174 25.29 0.60 -5.08
CA ILE A 174 25.65 1.51 -4.00
C ILE A 174 24.42 2.25 -3.49
N TYR A 175 23.60 2.77 -4.40
CA TYR A 175 22.35 3.46 -4.08
C TYR A 175 21.41 2.60 -3.24
N ASN A 176 21.14 1.36 -3.68
CA ASN A 176 20.25 0.46 -2.94
C ASN A 176 20.85 0.05 -1.59
N ARG A 177 22.14 -0.28 -1.53
CA ARG A 177 22.79 -0.61 -0.26
C ARG A 177 22.75 0.55 0.72
N ALA A 178 22.94 1.79 0.26
CA ALA A 178 22.85 2.98 1.10
C ALA A 178 21.41 3.21 1.57
N LEU A 179 20.42 3.06 0.70
CA LEU A 179 19.01 3.09 1.09
C LEU A 179 18.65 1.99 2.09
N GLU A 180 19.24 0.80 1.98
CA GLU A 180 19.04 -0.27 2.96
C GLU A 180 19.73 0.06 4.28
N LYS A 181 20.99 0.51 4.24
CA LYS A 181 21.83 0.86 5.38
C LYS A 181 21.28 2.03 6.19
N TYR A 182 20.75 3.05 5.51
CA TYR A 182 20.32 4.31 6.12
C TYR A 182 18.80 4.50 6.11
N GLY A 183 18.11 4.00 5.09
CA GLY A 183 16.64 3.93 5.05
C GLY A 183 16.04 2.81 5.91
N GLN A 184 16.86 1.88 6.39
CA GLN A 184 16.59 1.12 7.60
C GLN A 184 17.57 1.60 8.66
N GLY A 185 17.22 2.67 9.38
CA GLY A 185 18.11 3.31 10.36
C GLY A 185 19.01 2.32 11.12
N GLY A 186 20.32 2.49 10.94
CA GLY A 186 21.39 1.99 11.82
C GLY A 186 21.22 0.58 12.36
N GLY A 187 21.74 -0.41 11.64
CA GLY A 187 22.13 -1.69 12.22
C GLY A 187 23.26 -1.51 13.23
N GLY A 188 22.90 -1.21 14.48
CA GLY A 188 23.85 -1.09 15.59
C GLY A 188 23.21 -0.68 16.92
N GLY A 189 21.94 -1.01 17.16
CA GLY A 189 21.29 -0.70 18.43
C GLY A 189 19.78 -0.90 18.42
N SER A 190 19.33 -2.11 18.73
CA SER A 190 18.09 -2.37 19.52
C SER A 190 16.80 -1.58 19.23
N GLY A 191 16.44 -1.29 17.98
CA GLY A 191 15.11 -0.77 17.62
C GLY A 191 14.07 -1.88 17.43
N LYS A 192 13.61 -2.51 18.52
CA LYS A 192 12.54 -3.52 18.51
C LYS A 192 11.18 -2.81 18.40
N GLY A 193 10.50 -2.81 17.25
CA GLY A 193 9.15 -2.25 17.21
C GLY A 193 8.32 -2.44 15.93
N PRO A 194 6.98 -2.41 16.05
CA PRO A 194 6.01 -2.64 14.96
C PRO A 194 5.96 -1.57 13.86
N ASP A 195 6.73 -0.47 13.98
CA ASP A 195 6.70 0.67 13.03
C ASP A 195 7.31 0.36 11.65
N LYS A 196 8.05 -0.74 11.50
CA LYS A 196 8.60 -1.20 10.22
C LYS A 196 7.53 -1.94 9.41
N PRO A 197 7.35 -1.66 8.10
CA PRO A 197 6.46 -2.45 7.25
C PRO A 197 6.84 -3.94 7.31
N TYR A 198 5.81 -4.75 7.49
CA TYR A 198 5.88 -6.19 7.66
C TYR A 198 6.75 -6.65 8.84
N TYR A 199 6.92 -5.80 9.86
CA TYR A 199 7.59 -6.18 11.10
C TYR A 199 6.97 -7.44 11.71
N GLY A 200 7.82 -8.39 12.08
CA GLY A 200 7.39 -9.64 12.69
C GLY A 200 6.70 -10.62 11.73
N GLN A 201 6.65 -10.34 10.42
CA GLN A 201 5.96 -11.21 9.47
C GLN A 201 6.55 -12.63 9.49
N PRO A 202 5.73 -13.66 9.76
CA PRO A 202 6.18 -15.04 9.73
C PRO A 202 6.48 -15.48 8.29
N LYS A 203 7.20 -16.60 8.16
CA LYS A 203 7.44 -17.22 6.84
C LYS A 203 6.10 -17.55 6.17
N LEU A 204 6.00 -17.18 4.91
CA LEU A 204 4.81 -17.42 4.07
C LEU A 204 4.91 -18.80 3.42
N GLY A 205 3.79 -19.52 3.40
CA GLY A 205 3.61 -20.77 2.66
C GLY A 205 3.02 -20.53 1.26
N LYS A 206 2.18 -21.47 0.81
CA LYS A 206 1.52 -21.41 -0.50
C LYS A 206 0.55 -20.22 -0.59
N LEU A 207 0.56 -19.52 -1.73
CA LEU A 207 -0.45 -18.51 -2.05
C LEU A 207 -1.82 -19.19 -2.25
N LEU A 208 -2.83 -18.76 -1.49
CA LEU A 208 -4.21 -19.26 -1.56
C LEU A 208 -5.10 -18.37 -2.43
N GLY A 209 -4.82 -17.07 -2.48
CA GLY A 209 -5.58 -16.11 -3.25
C GLY A 209 -5.01 -14.70 -3.21
N GLU A 210 -5.41 -13.89 -4.17
CA GLU A 210 -4.98 -12.50 -4.31
C GLU A 210 -6.20 -11.63 -4.61
N GLY A 211 -6.36 -10.57 -3.81
CA GLY A 211 -7.34 -9.51 -4.07
C GLY A 211 -6.65 -8.25 -4.60
N LYS A 212 -7.43 -7.19 -4.80
CA LYS A 212 -6.89 -5.88 -5.24
C LYS A 212 -5.81 -5.35 -4.29
N PHE A 213 -6.03 -5.49 -2.98
CA PHE A 213 -5.22 -4.82 -1.95
C PHE A 213 -4.36 -5.76 -1.10
N SER A 214 -4.55 -7.07 -1.19
CA SER A 214 -3.84 -8.04 -0.34
C SER A 214 -3.66 -9.39 -1.02
N LYS A 215 -2.75 -10.19 -0.46
CA LYS A 215 -2.51 -11.59 -0.80
C LYS A 215 -2.70 -12.44 0.44
N VAL A 216 -3.26 -13.64 0.28
CA VAL A 216 -3.50 -14.58 1.38
C VAL A 216 -2.66 -15.84 1.15
N TYR A 217 -1.89 -16.21 2.15
CA TYR A 217 -0.97 -17.36 2.13
C TYR A 217 -1.33 -18.36 3.22
N GLU A 218 -0.92 -19.62 3.05
CA GLU A 218 -0.80 -20.54 4.17
C GLU A 218 0.32 -20.09 5.12
N ALA A 219 0.20 -20.38 6.41
CA ALA A 219 1.32 -20.24 7.34
C ALA A 219 2.36 -21.35 7.08
N ALA A 220 3.65 -21.00 7.03
CA ALA A 220 4.72 -21.99 6.90
C ALA A 220 4.73 -22.92 8.14
N GLY A 221 4.70 -24.24 7.92
CA GLY A 221 4.66 -25.26 8.97
C GLY A 221 3.29 -25.95 9.19
N GLY A 222 2.24 -25.53 8.48
CA GLY A 222 0.89 -26.15 8.54
C GLY A 222 0.09 -25.80 9.81
N SER A 223 -1.22 -26.04 9.91
CA SER A 223 -2.28 -26.21 8.90
C SER A 223 -3.54 -25.41 9.28
N ASP A 224 -3.54 -24.66 10.38
CA ASP A 224 -4.74 -24.07 10.99
C ASP A 224 -4.81 -22.54 10.89
N ALA A 225 -3.91 -21.93 10.11
CA ALA A 225 -3.80 -20.48 9.96
C ALA A 225 -3.49 -20.06 8.53
N VAL A 226 -3.97 -18.88 8.19
CA VAL A 226 -3.62 -18.16 6.96
C VAL A 226 -3.04 -16.80 7.32
N ILE A 227 -2.19 -16.29 6.44
CA ILE A 227 -1.53 -14.99 6.59
C ILE A 227 -2.01 -14.09 5.47
N LYS A 228 -2.68 -12.99 5.81
CA LYS A 228 -3.06 -11.94 4.87
C LYS A 228 -1.99 -10.85 4.92
N VAL A 229 -1.41 -10.54 3.77
CA VAL A 229 -0.36 -9.53 3.60
C VAL A 229 -0.89 -8.43 2.69
N LEU A 230 -0.86 -7.19 3.18
CA LEU A 230 -1.28 -6.03 2.41
C LEU A 230 -0.23 -5.67 1.37
N LYS A 231 -0.67 -5.18 0.21
CA LYS A 231 0.24 -4.72 -0.86
C LYS A 231 0.67 -3.28 -0.58
N ASN A 232 1.93 -2.96 -0.90
CA ASN A 232 2.48 -1.60 -0.84
C ASN A 232 2.31 -0.90 0.52
N TRP A 233 2.35 -1.68 1.62
CA TRP A 233 2.18 -1.14 2.97
C TRP A 233 3.33 -0.22 3.39
N THR A 234 3.00 0.93 3.98
CA THR A 234 3.97 1.94 4.43
C THR A 234 3.85 2.25 5.93
N THR A 235 4.91 2.82 6.51
CA THR A 235 4.90 3.30 7.91
C THR A 235 3.85 4.39 8.14
N GLU A 236 3.62 5.25 7.15
CA GLU A 236 2.59 6.30 7.24
C GLU A 236 1.17 5.71 7.26
N GLN A 237 0.92 4.70 6.42
CA GLN A 237 -0.34 3.96 6.46
C GLN A 237 -0.55 3.27 7.79
N ARG A 238 0.52 2.74 8.41
CA ARG A 238 0.44 2.17 9.76
C ARG A 238 0.05 3.22 10.79
N ARG A 239 0.74 4.36 10.82
CA ARG A 239 0.44 5.46 11.76
C ARG A 239 -1.02 5.87 11.65
N ARG A 240 -1.48 6.14 10.41
CA ARG A 240 -2.86 6.52 10.14
C ARG A 240 -3.86 5.42 10.51
N LEU A 241 -3.54 4.15 10.24
CA LEU A 241 -4.37 3.02 10.64
C LEU A 241 -4.53 2.93 12.15
N LEU A 242 -3.46 3.16 12.93
CA LEU A 242 -3.56 3.09 14.39
C LEU A 242 -4.42 4.22 14.98
N GLU A 243 -4.38 5.41 14.39
CA GLU A 243 -5.28 6.52 14.74
C GLU A 243 -6.75 6.12 14.50
N ILE A 244 -7.05 5.57 13.32
CA ILE A 244 -8.39 5.09 12.96
C ILE A 244 -8.82 3.93 13.88
N TYR A 245 -7.93 2.97 14.10
CA TYR A 245 -8.19 1.80 14.93
C TYR A 245 -8.48 2.20 16.38
N ALA A 246 -7.79 3.19 16.94
CA ALA A 246 -8.07 3.69 18.28
C ALA A 246 -9.49 4.28 18.40
N VAL A 247 -9.97 4.99 17.36
CA VAL A 247 -11.35 5.49 17.29
C VAL A 247 -12.34 4.33 17.22
N VAL A 248 -12.15 3.42 16.26
CA VAL A 248 -13.05 2.27 16.01
C VAL A 248 -13.10 1.30 17.20
N LYS A 249 -11.96 1.06 17.87
CA LYS A 249 -11.86 0.25 19.09
C LYS A 249 -12.66 0.87 20.24
N SER A 250 -12.65 2.20 20.37
CA SER A 250 -13.46 2.91 21.39
C SER A 250 -14.97 2.85 21.12
N GLY A 251 -15.40 2.30 19.96
CA GLY A 251 -16.81 2.24 19.57
C GLY A 251 -17.37 3.55 19.01
N ARG A 252 -16.51 4.57 18.84
CA ARG A 252 -16.90 5.83 18.21
C ARG A 252 -16.91 5.68 16.69
N PRO A 253 -17.84 6.37 15.99
CA PRO A 253 -17.80 6.40 14.55
C PRO A 253 -16.60 7.19 14.04
N PHE A 254 -16.02 6.75 12.93
CA PHE A 254 -15.00 7.40 12.12
C PHE A 254 -15.53 7.58 10.69
N ASP A 255 -15.76 8.82 10.27
CA ASP A 255 -16.16 9.13 8.89
C ASP A 255 -14.92 9.39 8.03
N PRO A 256 -14.59 8.51 7.06
CA PRO A 256 -13.46 8.73 6.16
C PRO A 256 -13.77 9.77 5.05
N GLY A 257 -15.03 10.24 4.95
CA GLY A 257 -15.49 11.09 3.86
C GLY A 257 -15.19 10.48 2.49
N ASN A 258 -14.70 11.30 1.56
CA ASN A 258 -14.29 10.87 0.22
C ASN A 258 -12.80 10.46 0.12
N ASN A 259 -12.07 10.37 1.23
CA ASN A 259 -10.67 9.99 1.22
C ASN A 259 -10.53 8.47 1.00
N GLN A 260 -10.14 8.07 -0.20
CA GLN A 260 -9.99 6.66 -0.58
C GLN A 260 -8.99 5.89 0.31
N GLN A 261 -7.93 6.55 0.78
CA GLN A 261 -6.96 5.91 1.66
C GLN A 261 -7.56 5.66 3.04
N ASP A 262 -8.25 6.64 3.64
CA ASP A 262 -8.89 6.46 4.94
C ASP A 262 -10.05 5.44 4.87
N GLN A 263 -10.80 5.40 3.76
CA GLN A 263 -11.80 4.33 3.54
C GLN A 263 -11.15 2.94 3.55
N TYR A 264 -10.02 2.78 2.85
CA TYR A 264 -9.28 1.52 2.82
C TYR A 264 -8.70 1.14 4.19
N LEU A 265 -8.09 2.10 4.90
CA LEU A 265 -7.54 1.88 6.24
C LEU A 265 -8.63 1.58 7.27
N LEU A 266 -9.81 2.19 7.15
CA LEU A 266 -10.97 1.90 7.97
C LEU A 266 -11.42 0.44 7.80
N MET A 267 -11.50 -0.06 6.57
CA MET A 267 -11.84 -1.48 6.32
C MET A 267 -10.86 -2.43 7.00
N ILE A 268 -9.55 -2.14 6.96
CA ILE A 268 -8.53 -2.96 7.65
C ILE A 268 -8.68 -2.87 9.17
N ALA A 269 -8.90 -1.66 9.70
CA ALA A 269 -9.09 -1.45 11.13
C ALA A 269 -10.32 -2.21 11.67
N LEU A 270 -11.40 -2.22 10.89
CA LEU A 270 -12.61 -3.00 11.18
C LEU A 270 -12.32 -4.50 11.10
N GLU A 271 -11.62 -4.97 10.07
CA GLU A 271 -11.24 -6.38 9.92
C GLU A 271 -10.42 -6.87 11.13
N LEU A 272 -9.38 -6.12 11.54
CA LEU A 272 -8.56 -6.42 12.71
C LEU A 272 -9.38 -6.44 14.00
N ARG A 273 -10.26 -5.45 14.20
CA ARG A 273 -11.15 -5.40 15.36
C ARG A 273 -12.06 -6.62 15.39
N ASN A 274 -12.75 -6.90 14.29
CA ASN A 274 -13.78 -7.93 14.20
C ASN A 274 -13.16 -9.33 14.36
N LEU A 275 -12.04 -9.61 13.69
CA LEU A 275 -11.28 -10.85 13.87
C LEU A 275 -10.80 -11.03 15.32
N ASN A 276 -10.38 -9.96 15.99
CA ASN A 276 -10.00 -10.01 17.40
C ASN A 276 -11.21 -10.29 18.30
N MET A 277 -12.36 -9.66 18.04
CA MET A 277 -13.59 -9.87 18.82
C MET A 277 -14.09 -11.32 18.75
N ILE A 278 -14.04 -11.94 17.56
CA ILE A 278 -14.47 -13.33 17.36
C ILE A 278 -13.38 -14.36 17.65
N LYS A 279 -12.22 -13.93 18.16
CA LYS A 279 -11.06 -14.77 18.51
C LYS A 279 -10.47 -15.56 17.33
N GLU A 280 -10.55 -15.00 16.13
CA GLU A 280 -9.94 -15.58 14.92
C GLU A 280 -8.65 -14.88 14.50
N LEU A 281 -8.37 -13.68 15.02
CA LEU A 281 -7.05 -13.05 14.90
C LEU A 281 -6.05 -13.78 15.79
N LYS A 282 -4.97 -14.27 15.18
CA LYS A 282 -3.89 -14.98 15.89
C LYS A 282 -2.69 -14.09 16.17
N ASP A 283 -2.34 -13.23 15.21
CA ASP A 283 -1.15 -12.36 15.27
C ASP A 283 -1.23 -11.31 14.15
N PRO A 284 -0.56 -10.14 14.22
CA PRO A 284 -0.16 -9.47 15.45
C PRO A 284 -1.37 -9.04 16.26
N LYS A 285 -1.14 -8.54 17.48
CA LYS A 285 -2.14 -7.68 18.12
C LYS A 285 -2.45 -6.51 17.18
N PRO A 286 -3.69 -6.01 17.12
CA PRO A 286 -4.02 -4.90 16.24
C PRO A 286 -3.14 -3.65 16.43
N GLU A 287 -2.68 -3.37 17.65
CA GLU A 287 -1.77 -2.27 17.97
C GLU A 287 -0.36 -2.46 17.39
N ASP A 288 0.04 -3.72 17.19
CA ASP A 288 1.31 -4.13 16.62
C ASP A 288 1.22 -4.36 15.10
N PHE A 289 0.08 -4.02 14.48
CA PHE A 289 -0.15 -4.23 13.06
C PHE A 289 0.89 -3.52 12.19
N SER A 290 1.50 -4.26 11.27
CA SER A 290 2.60 -3.75 10.44
C SER A 290 2.39 -4.03 8.95
N GLY A 291 1.16 -4.36 8.51
CA GLY A 291 0.85 -4.64 7.11
C GLY A 291 0.61 -6.11 6.79
N TRP A 292 0.59 -6.96 7.81
CA TRP A 292 0.17 -8.36 7.71
C TRP A 292 -0.57 -8.77 8.97
N PHE A 293 -1.43 -9.78 8.84
CA PHE A 293 -2.02 -10.45 9.99
C PHE A 293 -2.26 -11.93 9.69
N LYS A 294 -2.11 -12.74 10.74
CA LYS A 294 -2.38 -14.17 10.78
C LYS A 294 -3.73 -14.39 11.43
N MET A 295 -4.57 -15.16 10.76
CA MET A 295 -5.90 -15.52 11.24
C MET A 295 -6.13 -17.02 11.14
N LYS A 296 -7.16 -17.51 11.82
CA LYS A 296 -7.60 -18.90 11.73
C LYS A 296 -7.89 -19.28 10.28
N LYS A 297 -7.37 -20.43 9.83
CA LYS A 297 -7.74 -21.02 8.54
C LYS A 297 -9.15 -21.59 8.68
N ILE A 298 -10.04 -21.13 7.82
CA ILE A 298 -11.39 -21.64 7.71
C ILE A 298 -11.42 -22.63 6.54
N GLU A 299 -11.70 -23.89 6.85
CA GLU A 299 -11.89 -24.93 5.85
C GLU A 299 -13.35 -24.96 5.38
N GLY A 300 -13.59 -25.59 4.24
CA GLY A 300 -14.91 -25.75 3.66
C GLY A 300 -14.90 -25.56 2.15
N THR A 301 -16.05 -25.82 1.54
CA THR A 301 -16.26 -25.71 0.11
C THR A 301 -17.14 -24.49 -0.18
N PRO A 302 -16.67 -23.53 -0.99
CA PRO A 302 -17.51 -22.43 -1.44
C PRO A 302 -18.67 -22.96 -2.30
N VAL A 303 -19.87 -22.39 -2.13
CA VAL A 303 -21.10 -22.94 -2.74
C VAL A 303 -21.01 -23.08 -4.27
N TRP A 304 -20.29 -22.17 -4.94
CA TRP A 304 -20.16 -22.18 -6.40
C TRP A 304 -19.27 -23.30 -6.95
N ARG A 305 -18.59 -24.04 -6.08
CA ARG A 305 -17.87 -25.26 -6.44
C ARG A 305 -18.77 -26.50 -6.37
N HIS A 306 -19.91 -26.43 -5.69
CA HIS A 306 -20.86 -27.52 -5.60
C HIS A 306 -21.60 -27.70 -6.94
N HIS A 307 -21.90 -28.95 -7.32
CA HIS A 307 -22.48 -29.22 -8.64
C HIS A 307 -23.92 -28.71 -8.77
N LEU A 308 -24.72 -28.73 -7.69
CA LEU A 308 -26.08 -28.19 -7.67
C LEU A 308 -26.13 -26.67 -7.92
N TYR A 309 -25.05 -25.94 -7.63
CA TYR A 309 -24.97 -24.51 -7.95
C TYR A 309 -24.94 -24.22 -9.46
N LYS A 310 -24.63 -25.23 -10.29
CA LYS A 310 -24.61 -25.10 -11.76
C LYS A 310 -25.98 -25.34 -12.39
N LYS A 311 -26.97 -25.76 -11.61
CA LYS A 311 -28.36 -25.95 -12.07
C LYS A 311 -29.01 -24.60 -12.38
N HIS A 312 -30.12 -24.65 -13.10
CA HIS A 312 -30.85 -23.44 -13.48
C HIS A 312 -31.31 -22.66 -12.22
N PRO A 313 -31.11 -21.34 -12.13
CA PRO A 313 -31.44 -20.57 -10.92
C PRO A 313 -32.91 -20.60 -10.48
N PHE A 314 -33.84 -20.93 -11.38
CA PHE A 314 -35.27 -21.13 -11.07
C PHE A 314 -35.68 -22.60 -10.94
N GLY A 315 -34.74 -23.54 -11.03
CA GLY A 315 -35.02 -24.96 -10.80
C GLY A 315 -35.16 -25.27 -9.31
N VAL A 316 -36.10 -26.15 -8.96
CA VAL A 316 -36.37 -26.56 -7.56
C VAL A 316 -35.10 -27.03 -6.86
N GLU A 317 -34.32 -27.93 -7.48
CA GLU A 317 -33.06 -28.45 -6.93
C GLU A 317 -32.06 -27.33 -6.56
N PHE A 318 -31.96 -26.28 -7.39
CA PHE A 318 -31.08 -25.15 -7.12
C PHE A 318 -31.60 -24.31 -5.94
N GLN A 319 -32.90 -24.03 -5.94
CA GLN A 319 -33.54 -23.18 -4.94
C GLN A 319 -33.49 -23.83 -3.56
N GLU A 320 -33.83 -25.11 -3.44
CA GLU A 320 -33.75 -25.86 -2.18
C GLU A 320 -32.32 -25.90 -1.65
N PHE A 321 -31.36 -26.20 -2.51
CA PHE A 321 -29.93 -26.22 -2.16
C PHE A 321 -29.44 -24.85 -1.66
N ILE A 322 -29.77 -23.77 -2.37
CA ILE A 322 -29.35 -22.42 -1.98
C ILE A 322 -30.08 -21.93 -0.73
N ALA A 323 -31.36 -22.26 -0.57
CA ALA A 323 -32.13 -21.95 0.62
C ALA A 323 -31.49 -22.60 1.85
N ALA A 324 -31.16 -23.89 1.78
CA ALA A 324 -30.46 -24.60 2.86
C ALA A 324 -29.12 -23.92 3.21
N CYS A 325 -28.33 -23.53 2.20
CA CYS A 325 -27.09 -22.79 2.41
C CYS A 325 -27.32 -21.43 3.10
N MET A 326 -28.34 -20.67 2.67
CA MET A 326 -28.67 -19.36 3.26
C MET A 326 -29.13 -19.48 4.71
N HIS A 327 -29.94 -20.49 5.04
CA HIS A 327 -30.36 -20.75 6.42
C HIS A 327 -29.19 -21.13 7.32
N LEU A 328 -28.24 -21.93 6.84
CA LEU A 328 -27.02 -22.26 7.60
C LEU A 328 -26.10 -21.05 7.76
N ALA A 329 -25.96 -20.22 6.73
CA ALA A 329 -25.23 -18.96 6.84
C ALA A 329 -25.88 -18.05 7.89
N MET A 330 -27.21 -17.98 7.92
CA MET A 330 -27.96 -17.23 8.91
C MET A 330 -27.76 -17.78 10.33
N ASP A 331 -27.76 -19.09 10.50
CA ASP A 331 -27.45 -19.73 11.79
C ASP A 331 -26.04 -19.38 12.28
N ALA A 332 -25.07 -19.33 11.37
CA ALA A 332 -23.71 -18.89 11.70
C ALA A 332 -23.67 -17.40 12.09
N ILE A 333 -24.41 -16.53 11.40
CA ILE A 333 -24.50 -15.09 11.74
C ILE A 333 -25.13 -14.93 13.13
N GLU A 334 -26.26 -15.57 13.41
CA GLU A 334 -26.91 -15.49 14.73
C GLU A 334 -25.99 -15.98 15.84
N HIS A 335 -25.27 -17.08 15.59
CA HIS A 335 -24.31 -17.61 16.55
C HIS A 335 -23.23 -16.56 16.86
N VAL A 336 -22.68 -15.88 15.85
CA VAL A 336 -21.65 -14.86 16.07
C VAL A 336 -22.23 -13.64 16.78
N VAL A 337 -23.43 -13.18 16.44
CA VAL A 337 -24.08 -12.07 17.14
C VAL A 337 -24.30 -12.41 18.62
N LYS A 338 -24.88 -13.58 18.91
CA LYS A 338 -25.15 -14.01 20.29
C LYS A 338 -23.88 -14.26 21.11
N THR A 339 -22.81 -14.72 20.47
CA THR A 339 -21.56 -15.10 21.16
C THR A 339 -20.59 -13.94 21.31
N TYR A 340 -20.47 -13.10 20.27
CA TYR A 340 -19.41 -12.09 20.16
C TYR A 340 -19.95 -10.66 19.99
N GLY A 341 -21.24 -10.48 19.78
CA GLY A 341 -21.85 -9.16 19.61
C GLY A 341 -21.48 -8.49 18.28
N VAL A 342 -21.26 -9.29 17.22
CA VAL A 342 -20.86 -8.81 15.89
C VAL A 342 -21.75 -9.43 14.82
N GLU A 343 -22.20 -8.60 13.89
CA GLU A 343 -22.96 -9.00 12.71
C GLU A 343 -22.10 -8.81 11.45
N HIS A 344 -22.12 -9.80 10.55
CA HIS A 344 -21.20 -9.84 9.41
C HIS A 344 -21.45 -8.78 8.31
N CYS A 345 -22.70 -8.37 8.12
CA CYS A 345 -23.17 -7.43 7.08
C CYS A 345 -22.88 -7.77 5.59
N ASP A 346 -22.12 -8.84 5.31
CA ASP A 346 -21.79 -9.29 3.94
C ASP A 346 -21.64 -10.79 3.79
N ALA A 347 -22.37 -11.55 4.60
CA ALA A 347 -22.37 -13.01 4.57
C ALA A 347 -23.16 -13.57 3.38
N HIS A 348 -23.04 -12.93 2.21
CA HIS A 348 -23.55 -13.51 0.98
C HIS A 348 -22.72 -14.72 0.59
N VAL A 349 -23.26 -15.57 -0.28
CA VAL A 349 -22.68 -16.88 -0.60
C VAL A 349 -21.22 -16.89 -1.11
N LYS A 350 -20.58 -15.74 -1.41
CA LYS A 350 -19.14 -15.69 -1.70
C LYS A 350 -18.24 -15.66 -0.47
N ASN A 351 -18.76 -15.13 0.63
CA ASN A 351 -18.05 -14.93 1.89
C ASN A 351 -18.46 -16.00 2.92
N VAL A 352 -18.95 -17.13 2.43
CA VAL A 352 -19.33 -18.28 3.25
C VAL A 352 -18.82 -19.56 2.58
N VAL A 353 -18.23 -20.44 3.39
CA VAL A 353 -17.87 -21.79 2.97
C VAL A 353 -18.67 -22.81 3.78
N PHE A 354 -18.91 -23.95 3.16
CA PHE A 354 -19.80 -24.97 3.70
C PHE A 354 -19.10 -26.31 3.82
N ASP A 355 -19.42 -27.05 4.88
CA ASP A 355 -19.23 -28.49 4.92
C ASP A 355 -20.47 -29.16 4.31
N PHE A 356 -20.26 -30.23 3.56
CA PHE A 356 -21.31 -30.98 2.86
C PHE A 356 -21.30 -32.45 3.26
N ASP A 357 -22.48 -33.03 3.43
CA ASP A 357 -22.72 -34.47 3.49
C ASP A 357 -23.50 -34.87 2.23
N GLY A 358 -22.78 -35.38 1.22
CA GLY A 358 -23.30 -35.49 -0.14
C GLY A 358 -23.74 -34.11 -0.66
N ASP A 359 -25.02 -34.00 -1.03
CA ASP A 359 -25.62 -32.77 -1.55
C ASP A 359 -26.17 -31.83 -0.47
N LYS A 360 -26.14 -32.27 0.79
CA LYS A 360 -26.72 -31.50 1.90
C LYS A 360 -25.65 -30.64 2.54
N PRO A 361 -25.79 -29.30 2.54
CA PRO A 361 -24.93 -28.48 3.39
C PRO A 361 -25.26 -28.78 4.85
N VAL A 362 -24.23 -28.93 5.69
CA VAL A 362 -24.42 -29.28 7.12
C VAL A 362 -23.89 -28.22 8.07
N ARG A 363 -22.98 -27.37 7.60
CA ARG A 363 -22.39 -26.29 8.40
C ARG A 363 -21.92 -25.16 7.51
N ALA A 364 -22.17 -23.92 7.94
CA ALA A 364 -21.61 -22.72 7.33
C ALA A 364 -20.48 -22.15 8.19
N ARG A 365 -19.48 -21.55 7.54
CA ARG A 365 -18.44 -20.75 8.18
C ARG A 365 -18.25 -19.45 7.40
N LEU A 366 -18.19 -18.35 8.13
CA LEU A 366 -18.14 -17.00 7.58
C LEU A 366 -16.70 -16.57 7.31
N LEU A 367 -16.50 -15.73 6.29
CA LEU A 367 -15.22 -15.20 5.84
C LEU A 367 -15.33 -13.70 5.59
N ASP A 368 -14.21 -12.98 5.65
CA ASP A 368 -14.12 -11.54 5.30
C ASP A 368 -14.94 -10.63 6.25
N TRP A 369 -14.35 -10.38 7.41
CA TRP A 369 -14.94 -9.58 8.48
C TRP A 369 -14.71 -8.07 8.32
N GLY A 370 -14.21 -7.61 7.18
CA GLY A 370 -13.83 -6.21 6.95
C GLY A 370 -14.99 -5.22 7.00
N ILE A 371 -16.22 -5.71 6.84
CA ILE A 371 -17.43 -4.88 6.89
C ILE A 371 -18.45 -5.24 7.97
N ALA A 372 -18.03 -6.04 8.95
CA ALA A 372 -18.89 -6.43 10.07
C ALA A 372 -19.04 -5.32 11.11
N VAL A 373 -20.22 -5.23 11.73
CA VAL A 373 -20.64 -4.17 12.66
C VAL A 373 -21.03 -4.76 14.02
N LYS A 374 -21.09 -3.93 15.06
CA LYS A 374 -21.56 -4.39 16.36
C LYS A 374 -23.07 -4.61 16.34
N MET A 375 -23.49 -5.68 17.00
CA MET A 375 -24.91 -5.97 17.24
C MET A 375 -25.06 -6.64 18.60
N HIS A 376 -26.03 -6.19 19.39
CA HIS A 376 -26.29 -6.75 20.72
C HIS A 376 -27.52 -7.66 20.69
N TRP A 377 -27.44 -8.80 21.38
CA TRP A 377 -28.60 -9.64 21.68
C TRP A 377 -29.01 -9.43 23.14
N ASP A 378 -30.21 -8.93 23.37
CA ASP A 378 -30.70 -8.60 24.74
C ASP A 378 -31.44 -9.76 25.44
N GLY A 379 -31.49 -10.94 24.79
CA GLY A 379 -32.30 -12.09 25.23
C GLY A 379 -33.63 -12.24 24.49
N SER A 380 -34.08 -11.19 23.79
CA SER A 380 -35.34 -11.18 23.04
C SER A 380 -35.24 -10.51 21.66
N ARG A 381 -34.32 -9.56 21.49
CA ARG A 381 -34.16 -8.76 20.27
C ARG A 381 -32.69 -8.58 19.93
N TYR A 382 -32.46 -8.49 18.63
CA TYR A 382 -31.19 -8.08 18.03
C TYR A 382 -31.20 -6.57 17.87
N ILE A 383 -30.21 -5.87 18.44
CA ILE A 383 -30.12 -4.41 18.49
C ILE A 383 -28.86 -3.97 17.75
N ARG A 384 -29.04 -3.16 16.69
CA ARG A 384 -27.93 -2.64 15.88
C ARG A 384 -27.07 -1.66 16.69
N GLY A 385 -25.74 -1.80 16.62
CA GLY A 385 -24.79 -0.90 17.25
C GLY A 385 -24.58 0.42 16.49
N ASP A 386 -23.86 1.34 17.13
CA ASP A 386 -23.64 2.71 16.63
C ASP A 386 -22.57 2.79 15.53
N ASP A 387 -21.76 1.75 15.35
CA ASP A 387 -20.71 1.67 14.34
C ASP A 387 -21.22 1.26 12.95
N PHE A 388 -22.54 1.09 12.79
CA PHE A 388 -23.19 0.81 11.52
C PHE A 388 -22.96 1.92 10.46
N GLN A 389 -22.79 3.17 10.91
CA GLN A 389 -22.53 4.32 10.04
C GLN A 389 -21.18 4.23 9.30
N LEU A 390 -20.31 3.29 9.68
CA LEU A 390 -18.94 3.22 9.20
C LEU A 390 -18.76 2.51 7.87
N ILE A 391 -19.76 1.79 7.37
CA ILE A 391 -19.45 0.78 6.36
C ILE A 391 -20.23 0.86 5.06
N VAL A 392 -21.47 1.36 4.98
CA VAL A 392 -22.07 1.63 3.65
C VAL A 392 -23.23 2.64 3.74
N PRO A 393 -23.22 3.74 2.94
CA PRO A 393 -24.39 4.59 2.71
C PRO A 393 -25.48 3.97 1.80
N GLN A 394 -25.15 2.89 1.07
CA GLN A 394 -25.88 2.45 -0.13
C GLN A 394 -26.72 1.18 0.09
N TYR A 395 -26.49 0.48 1.21
CA TYR A 395 -27.18 -0.75 1.53
C TYR A 395 -27.85 -0.59 2.89
N GLN A 396 -29.14 -0.23 2.82
CA GLN A 396 -30.20 -0.46 3.81
C GLN A 396 -30.69 0.76 4.59
N ASP A 397 -32.02 0.78 4.80
CA ASP A 397 -32.77 1.64 5.72
C ASP A 397 -32.47 1.34 7.21
N SER A 398 -31.26 0.91 7.55
CA SER A 398 -30.88 0.53 8.91
C SER A 398 -30.18 1.69 9.65
N LYS A 399 -30.51 1.85 10.94
CA LYS A 399 -29.99 2.90 11.81
C LYS A 399 -29.50 2.30 13.13
N PRO A 400 -28.53 2.95 13.79
CA PRO A 400 -28.18 2.62 15.17
C PRO A 400 -29.42 2.47 16.07
N GLY A 401 -29.43 1.45 16.93
CA GLY A 401 -30.51 1.18 17.87
C GLY A 401 -31.75 0.49 17.29
N LEU A 402 -31.81 0.23 15.97
CA LEU A 402 -32.89 -0.59 15.41
C LEU A 402 -32.91 -1.97 16.06
N LYS A 403 -34.14 -2.43 16.35
CA LYS A 403 -34.39 -3.70 17.03
C LYS A 403 -35.12 -4.64 16.10
N TYR A 404 -34.66 -5.89 16.07
CA TYR A 404 -35.28 -6.96 15.30
C TYR A 404 -35.65 -8.09 16.26
N THR A 405 -36.87 -8.59 16.17
CA THR A 405 -37.22 -9.93 16.66
C THR A 405 -36.41 -10.99 15.90
N PRO A 406 -36.28 -12.22 16.41
CA PRO A 406 -35.60 -13.30 15.69
C PRO A 406 -36.15 -13.54 14.28
N ASP A 407 -37.46 -13.49 14.12
CA ASP A 407 -38.11 -13.69 12.81
C ASP A 407 -37.83 -12.53 11.85
N GLU A 408 -37.91 -11.28 12.33
CA GLU A 408 -37.55 -10.10 11.52
C GLU A 408 -36.09 -10.15 11.08
N PHE A 409 -35.18 -10.53 11.98
CA PHE A 409 -33.75 -10.61 11.69
C PHE A 409 -33.44 -11.67 10.64
N ARG A 410 -34.05 -12.86 10.77
CA ARG A 410 -33.94 -13.96 9.79
C ARG A 410 -34.52 -13.58 8.43
N ARG A 411 -35.74 -13.02 8.39
CA ARG A 411 -36.38 -12.58 7.15
C ARG A 411 -35.56 -11.51 6.44
N TYR A 412 -35.01 -10.56 7.18
CA TYR A 412 -34.12 -9.54 6.62
C TYR A 412 -32.88 -10.17 5.95
N TRP A 413 -32.18 -11.08 6.64
CA TRP A 413 -30.95 -11.68 6.11
C TRP A 413 -31.20 -12.60 4.91
N VAL A 414 -32.20 -13.48 5.01
CA VAL A 414 -32.60 -14.35 3.90
C VAL A 414 -33.06 -13.51 2.71
N GLY A 415 -33.93 -12.52 2.93
CA GLY A 415 -34.39 -11.62 1.88
C GLY A 415 -33.25 -10.86 1.21
N TRP A 416 -32.29 -10.34 1.99
CA TRP A 416 -31.10 -9.69 1.45
C TRP A 416 -30.22 -10.64 0.65
N MET A 417 -29.96 -11.85 1.13
CA MET A 417 -29.15 -12.86 0.42
C MET A 417 -29.80 -13.27 -0.90
N VAL A 418 -31.12 -13.51 -0.92
CA VAL A 418 -31.87 -13.86 -2.14
C VAL A 418 -31.83 -12.71 -3.14
N LYS A 419 -32.18 -11.49 -2.71
CA LYS A 419 -32.13 -10.30 -3.57
C LYS A 419 -30.73 -10.11 -4.17
N THR A 420 -29.69 -10.08 -3.35
CA THR A 420 -28.29 -9.95 -3.81
C THR A 420 -27.91 -11.06 -4.79
N LYS A 421 -28.32 -12.30 -4.53
CA LYS A 421 -27.98 -13.46 -5.37
C LYS A 421 -28.64 -13.39 -6.74
N TYR A 422 -29.93 -13.14 -6.80
CA TYR A 422 -30.68 -13.08 -8.06
C TYR A 422 -30.34 -11.82 -8.84
N THR A 423 -30.15 -10.67 -8.17
CA THR A 423 -29.63 -9.46 -8.82
C THR A 423 -28.29 -9.70 -9.49
N ALA A 424 -27.35 -10.38 -8.81
CA ALA A 424 -26.07 -10.73 -9.40
C ALA A 424 -26.19 -11.70 -10.59
N PHE A 425 -27.20 -12.58 -10.61
CA PHE A 425 -27.40 -13.52 -11.72
C PHE A 425 -27.81 -12.80 -13.00
N TRP A 426 -28.82 -11.93 -12.97
CA TRP A 426 -29.25 -11.25 -14.20
C TRP A 426 -28.28 -10.14 -14.63
N MET A 427 -27.55 -9.51 -13.70
CA MET A 427 -26.52 -8.51 -14.04
C MET A 427 -25.30 -9.12 -14.73
N ARG A 428 -24.96 -10.39 -14.43
CA ARG A 428 -23.74 -11.05 -14.93
C ARG A 428 -24.00 -12.08 -16.02
N ASN A 429 -25.21 -12.67 -16.07
CA ASN A 429 -25.61 -13.69 -17.02
C ASN A 429 -26.95 -13.30 -17.66
N ALA A 430 -26.90 -12.34 -18.60
CA ALA A 430 -28.06 -11.90 -19.38
C ALA A 430 -28.76 -13.04 -20.16
N ASN A 431 -28.12 -14.21 -20.27
CA ASN A 431 -28.62 -15.37 -21.00
C ASN A 431 -29.32 -16.42 -20.10
N ALA A 432 -29.25 -16.30 -18.77
CA ALA A 432 -29.84 -17.29 -17.85
C ALA A 432 -31.18 -16.84 -17.26
N ILE A 433 -31.32 -15.56 -16.94
CA ILE A 433 -32.55 -14.95 -16.44
C ILE A 433 -32.64 -13.51 -16.93
N THR A 434 -33.83 -13.06 -17.36
CA THR A 434 -34.02 -11.65 -17.74
C THR A 434 -34.15 -10.77 -16.49
N GLN A 435 -33.89 -9.47 -16.62
CA GLN A 435 -34.14 -8.51 -15.54
C GLN A 435 -35.62 -8.54 -15.09
N LYS A 436 -36.55 -8.68 -16.05
CA LYS A 436 -37.99 -8.76 -15.77
C LYS A 436 -38.32 -9.99 -14.93
N ASP A 437 -37.84 -11.17 -15.31
CA ASP A 437 -38.10 -12.41 -14.58
C ASP A 437 -37.51 -12.35 -13.17
N GLY A 438 -36.30 -11.79 -13.05
CA GLY A 438 -35.66 -11.56 -11.76
C GLY A 438 -36.44 -10.59 -10.85
N GLN A 439 -36.95 -9.49 -11.40
CA GLN A 439 -37.77 -8.55 -10.65
C GLN A 439 -39.10 -9.15 -10.23
N GLU A 440 -39.76 -9.92 -11.11
CA GLU A 440 -41.00 -10.62 -10.78
C GLU A 440 -40.79 -11.64 -9.66
N PHE A 441 -39.72 -12.44 -9.77
CA PHE A 441 -39.35 -13.43 -8.77
C PHE A 441 -39.12 -12.82 -7.39
N LEU A 442 -38.52 -11.63 -7.31
CA LEU A 442 -38.22 -10.98 -6.02
C LEU A 442 -39.42 -10.29 -5.35
N LYS A 443 -40.61 -10.30 -5.97
CA LYS A 443 -41.83 -9.74 -5.35
C LYS A 443 -42.37 -10.59 -4.21
N ASP A 444 -42.17 -11.90 -4.28
CA ASP A 444 -42.61 -12.85 -3.26
C ASP A 444 -41.44 -13.75 -2.84
N LEU A 445 -41.05 -13.62 -1.59
CA LEU A 445 -39.94 -14.37 -1.00
C LEU A 445 -40.41 -15.32 0.11
N ASP A 446 -41.72 -15.51 0.29
CA ASP A 446 -42.23 -16.24 1.46
C ASP A 446 -41.73 -17.69 1.51
N TRP A 447 -41.61 -18.34 0.35
CA TRP A 447 -41.04 -19.67 0.23
C TRP A 447 -39.63 -19.77 0.85
N TRP A 448 -38.79 -18.75 0.68
CA TRP A 448 -37.39 -18.76 1.14
C TRP A 448 -37.26 -18.68 2.66
N TYR A 449 -38.28 -18.22 3.37
CA TYR A 449 -38.25 -18.12 4.83
C TYR A 449 -38.49 -19.47 5.52
N HIS A 450 -38.97 -20.48 4.80
CA HIS A 450 -39.11 -21.84 5.31
C HIS A 450 -37.77 -22.59 5.28
N ARG A 451 -37.51 -23.38 6.33
CA ARG A 451 -36.40 -24.33 6.33
C ARG A 451 -36.84 -25.59 5.58
N HIS A 452 -35.97 -26.09 4.72
CA HIS A 452 -36.17 -27.28 3.90
C HIS A 452 -35.22 -28.40 4.34
#